data_AF-A0A5W6P0E5-F1
#
_entry.id   AF-A0A5W6P0E5-F1
#
_cell.length_a   1.000
_cell.length_b   1.000
_cell.length_c   1.000
_cell.angle_alpha   90.00
_cell.angle_beta   90.00
_cell.angle_gamma   90.00
#
_symmetry.space_group_name_H-M   'P 1'
#
loop_
_entity.id
_entity.type
_entity.pdbx_description
1 polymer ?
#
loop_
_entity_poly.entity_id
_entity_poly.type
_entity_poly.pdbx_seq_one_letter_code
_entity_poly.pdbx_strand_id
1 'polypeptide(L)'
;HPATEALVATLAGTEHDTGLDILKLENIAAYFREVRKKYHAFEGQLKGYDSRILVAQVPGGMLTNLEGQLKQQNAADKLDQVLAEIPRVREDLGFIPLVTPTSQIVGTQAVLNVLTGERYKTIAKETAGILKGEYGHTPVPVNAALQARVLEGGAPVTCRPADLLKPELAELEADV
;
A
#
# COMPACT_ATOMS: atom_id res chain seq x y z
N HIS A 1 -15.52 -1.68 -2.45
CA HIS A 1 -16.15 -0.85 -3.49
C HIS A 1 -17.62 -0.63 -3.14
N PRO A 2 -18.24 0.47 -3.57
CA PRO A 2 -19.70 0.61 -3.53
C PRO A 2 -20.39 -0.54 -4.30
N ALA A 3 -21.61 -0.90 -3.90
CA ALA A 3 -22.41 -1.87 -4.63
C ALA A 3 -22.90 -1.28 -5.97
N THR A 4 -22.80 -2.04 -7.05
CA THR A 4 -23.17 -1.58 -8.40
C THR A 4 -24.66 -1.23 -8.47
N GLU A 5 -25.51 -2.09 -7.90
CA GLU A 5 -26.97 -1.97 -7.87
C GLU A 5 -27.42 -0.72 -7.12
N ALA A 6 -26.74 -0.39 -6.03
CA ALA A 6 -27.05 0.81 -5.24
C ALA A 6 -26.76 2.09 -6.04
N LEU A 7 -25.66 2.12 -6.80
CA LEU A 7 -25.34 3.25 -7.66
C LEU A 7 -26.31 3.36 -8.84
N VAL A 8 -26.63 2.24 -9.50
CA VAL A 8 -27.61 2.19 -10.60
C VAL A 8 -28.98 2.68 -10.13
N ALA A 9 -29.47 2.18 -8.98
CA ALA A 9 -30.75 2.60 -8.42
C ALA A 9 -30.78 4.09 -8.05
N THR A 10 -29.64 4.63 -7.56
CA THR A 10 -29.51 6.04 -7.18
C THR A 10 -29.62 6.97 -8.39
N LEU A 11 -29.13 6.53 -9.56
CA LEU A 11 -29.09 7.34 -10.77
C LEU A 11 -30.31 7.15 -11.68
N ALA A 12 -31.16 6.17 -11.41
CA ALA A 12 -32.34 5.85 -12.22
C ALA A 12 -33.30 7.04 -12.33
N GLY A 13 -33.72 7.37 -13.55
CA GLY A 13 -34.61 8.50 -13.85
C GLY A 13 -33.95 9.89 -13.77
N THR A 14 -32.65 9.97 -13.50
CA THR A 14 -31.89 11.23 -13.51
C THR A 14 -31.28 11.49 -14.90
N GLU A 15 -30.68 12.66 -15.11
CA GLU A 15 -29.87 12.93 -16.32
C GLU A 15 -28.63 12.03 -16.42
N HIS A 16 -28.24 11.39 -15.32
CA HIS A 16 -27.11 10.45 -15.23
C HIS A 16 -27.57 8.99 -15.20
N ASP A 17 -28.82 8.70 -15.62
CA ASP A 17 -29.33 7.34 -15.69
C ASP A 17 -28.39 6.44 -16.51
N THR A 18 -27.99 5.33 -15.90
CA THR A 18 -27.04 4.38 -16.49
C THR A 18 -27.68 3.50 -17.57
N GLY A 19 -29.01 3.38 -17.60
CA GLY A 19 -29.75 2.47 -18.47
C GLY A 19 -29.54 0.98 -18.15
N LEU A 20 -28.88 0.66 -17.03
CA LEU A 20 -28.60 -0.71 -16.64
C LEU A 20 -29.80 -1.37 -15.96
N ASP A 21 -30.07 -2.62 -16.33
CA ASP A 21 -31.17 -3.42 -15.78
C ASP A 21 -30.79 -4.00 -14.41
N ILE A 22 -31.41 -3.47 -13.36
CA ILE A 22 -31.15 -3.86 -11.98
C ILE A 22 -31.50 -5.34 -11.69
N LEU A 23 -32.48 -5.91 -12.39
CA LEU A 23 -32.87 -7.32 -12.20
C LEU A 23 -31.79 -8.26 -12.75
N LYS A 24 -31.14 -7.88 -13.85
CA LYS A 24 -30.00 -8.63 -14.37
C LYS A 24 -28.80 -8.56 -13.43
N LEU A 25 -28.56 -7.40 -12.81
CA LEU A 25 -27.49 -7.25 -11.82
C LEU A 25 -27.74 -8.10 -10.58
N GLU A 26 -28.97 -8.14 -10.03
CA GLU A 26 -29.27 -8.98 -8.86
C GLU A 26 -29.10 -10.48 -9.13
N ASN A 27 -29.39 -10.95 -10.35
CA ASN A 27 -29.10 -12.34 -10.74
C ASN A 27 -27.59 -12.65 -10.68
N ILE A 28 -26.75 -11.70 -11.10
CA ILE A 28 -25.28 -11.82 -11.01
C ILE A 28 -24.84 -11.76 -9.54
N ALA A 29 -25.41 -10.86 -8.73
CA ALA A 29 -25.11 -10.76 -7.31
C ALA A 29 -25.47 -12.04 -6.55
N ALA A 30 -26.61 -12.66 -6.87
CA ALA A 30 -27.05 -13.94 -6.31
C ALA A 30 -26.07 -15.07 -6.63
N TYR A 31 -25.54 -15.13 -7.86
CA TYR A 31 -24.48 -16.06 -8.22
C TYR A 31 -23.22 -15.85 -7.36
N PHE A 32 -22.74 -14.61 -7.24
CA PHE A 32 -21.54 -14.31 -6.44
C PHE A 32 -21.75 -14.54 -4.94
N ARG A 33 -22.98 -14.42 -4.43
CA ARG A 33 -23.34 -14.76 -3.05
C ARG A 33 -23.05 -16.24 -2.74
N GLU A 34 -23.31 -17.14 -3.68
CA GLU A 34 -22.96 -18.56 -3.55
C GLU A 34 -21.47 -18.85 -3.78
N VAL A 35 -20.84 -18.17 -4.75
CA VAL A 35 -19.39 -18.31 -4.99
C VAL A 35 -18.59 -17.89 -3.76
N ARG A 36 -18.92 -16.75 -3.14
CA ARG A 36 -18.19 -16.19 -2.00
C ARG A 36 -18.11 -17.14 -0.80
N LYS A 37 -19.15 -17.96 -0.55
CA LYS A 37 -19.15 -18.96 0.52
C LYS A 37 -17.98 -19.96 0.42
N LYS A 38 -17.53 -20.27 -0.81
CA LYS A 38 -16.41 -21.17 -1.07
C LYS A 38 -15.07 -20.61 -0.57
N TYR A 39 -14.97 -19.30 -0.40
CA TYR A 39 -13.74 -18.59 -0.04
C TYR A 39 -13.71 -18.09 1.42
N HIS A 40 -14.58 -18.61 2.30
CA HIS A 40 -14.69 -18.17 3.70
C HIS A 40 -13.35 -18.17 4.47
N ALA A 41 -12.42 -19.08 4.12
CA ALA A 41 -11.10 -19.17 4.75
C ALA A 41 -10.20 -17.95 4.47
N PHE A 42 -10.51 -17.16 3.44
CA PHE A 42 -9.72 -15.99 3.03
C PHE A 42 -10.40 -14.66 3.36
N GLU A 43 -11.56 -14.68 4.03
CA GLU A 43 -12.26 -13.47 4.44
C GLU A 43 -11.47 -12.72 5.52
N GLY A 44 -11.30 -11.42 5.32
CA GLY A 44 -10.69 -10.54 6.32
C GLY A 44 -11.57 -10.38 7.55
N GLN A 45 -10.98 -9.96 8.68
CA GLN A 45 -11.71 -9.72 9.92
C GLN A 45 -12.53 -8.41 9.91
N LEU A 46 -12.31 -7.55 8.92
CA LEU A 46 -12.98 -6.26 8.80
C LEU A 46 -14.48 -6.46 8.55
N LYS A 47 -15.31 -5.88 9.43
CA LYS A 47 -16.77 -5.85 9.28
C LYS A 47 -17.23 -4.42 9.06
N GLY A 48 -17.88 -4.13 7.93
CA GLY A 48 -18.39 -2.80 7.60
C GLY A 48 -17.28 -1.83 7.20
N TYR A 49 -17.19 -0.70 7.89
CA TYR A 49 -16.27 0.40 7.58
C TYR A 49 -15.21 0.56 8.67
N ASP A 50 -13.97 0.85 8.28
CA ASP A 50 -12.89 1.17 9.22
C ASP A 50 -12.66 2.69 9.28
N SER A 51 -13.21 3.34 10.31
CA SER A 51 -13.04 4.80 10.49
C SER A 51 -11.61 5.20 10.84
N ARG A 52 -10.76 4.25 11.27
CA ARG A 52 -9.33 4.52 11.54
C ARG A 52 -8.59 4.97 10.27
N ILE A 53 -9.06 4.56 9.08
CA ILE A 53 -8.50 5.01 7.80
C ILE A 53 -8.61 6.52 7.64
N LEU A 54 -9.71 7.14 8.12
CA LEU A 54 -9.92 8.58 8.03
C LEU A 54 -8.92 9.37 8.88
N VAL A 55 -8.41 8.75 9.95
CA VAL A 55 -7.48 9.39 10.90
C VAL A 55 -6.03 9.08 10.52
N ALA A 56 -5.71 7.80 10.33
CA ALA A 56 -4.33 7.34 10.12
C ALA A 56 -3.89 7.44 8.65
N GLN A 57 -4.83 7.61 7.71
CA GLN A 57 -4.58 7.53 6.26
C GLN A 57 -3.89 6.24 5.80
N VAL A 58 -3.98 5.17 6.60
CA VAL A 58 -3.42 3.85 6.30
C VAL A 58 -4.45 3.05 5.52
N PRO A 59 -4.15 2.56 4.31
CA PRO A 59 -5.07 1.69 3.56
C PRO A 59 -5.41 0.43 4.36
N GLY A 60 -6.67 -0.04 4.29
CA GLY A 60 -7.13 -1.20 5.07
C GLY A 60 -6.28 -2.47 4.86
N GLY A 61 -5.86 -2.76 3.62
CA GLY A 61 -4.97 -3.90 3.33
C GLY A 61 -3.58 -3.76 3.97
N MET A 62 -3.05 -2.53 4.07
CA MET A 62 -1.78 -2.26 4.77
C MET A 62 -1.94 -2.49 6.28
N LEU A 63 -3.06 -2.08 6.87
CA LEU A 63 -3.34 -2.25 8.29
C LEU A 63 -3.40 -3.73 8.71
N THR A 64 -4.16 -4.55 7.99
CA THR A 64 -4.26 -5.99 8.29
C THR A 64 -2.90 -6.70 8.16
N ASN A 65 -2.08 -6.30 7.18
CA ASN A 65 -0.74 -6.83 7.04
C ASN A 65 0.17 -6.43 8.21
N LEU A 66 0.13 -5.16 8.64
CA LEU A 66 0.88 -4.68 9.80
C LEU A 66 0.50 -5.40 11.10
N GLU A 67 -0.80 -5.58 11.35
CA GLU A 67 -1.30 -6.35 12.50
C GLU A 67 -0.75 -7.78 12.48
N GLY A 68 -0.72 -8.42 11.29
CA GLY A 68 -0.12 -9.73 11.09
C GLY A 68 1.39 -9.76 11.40
N GLN A 69 2.14 -8.80 10.88
CA GLN A 69 3.59 -8.68 11.10
C GLN A 69 3.93 -8.48 12.58
N LEU A 70 3.21 -7.59 13.28
CA LEU A 70 3.42 -7.34 14.70
C LEU A 70 3.05 -8.55 15.55
N LYS A 71 1.97 -9.26 15.20
CA LYS A 71 1.58 -10.49 15.90
C LYS A 71 2.64 -11.59 15.78
N GLN A 72 3.21 -11.78 14.59
CA GLN A 72 4.31 -12.75 14.37
C GLN A 72 5.56 -12.42 15.19
N GLN A 73 5.78 -11.14 15.49
CA GLN A 73 6.90 -10.66 16.28
C GLN A 73 6.58 -10.49 17.78
N ASN A 74 5.41 -10.98 18.23
CA ASN A 74 4.94 -10.82 19.61
C ASN A 74 4.91 -9.34 20.09
N ALA A 75 4.59 -8.41 19.18
CA ALA A 75 4.63 -6.96 19.41
C ALA A 75 3.30 -6.29 19.03
N ALA A 76 2.18 -7.02 19.14
CA ALA A 76 0.85 -6.51 18.77
C ALA A 76 0.43 -5.27 19.58
N ASP A 77 0.95 -5.11 20.81
CA ASP A 77 0.77 -3.96 21.68
C ASP A 77 1.39 -2.66 21.13
N LYS A 78 2.28 -2.76 20.13
CA LYS A 78 2.96 -1.61 19.53
C LYS A 78 2.24 -1.01 18.31
N LEU A 79 1.06 -1.53 17.95
CA LEU A 79 0.32 -1.09 16.77
C LEU A 79 0.12 0.44 16.72
N ASP A 80 -0.31 1.04 17.82
CA ASP A 80 -0.58 2.48 17.88
C ASP A 80 0.70 3.32 17.66
N GLN A 81 1.84 2.84 18.16
CA GLN A 81 3.13 3.49 17.94
C GLN A 81 3.54 3.42 16.47
N VAL A 82 3.31 2.28 15.81
CA VAL A 82 3.55 2.11 14.38
C VAL A 82 2.64 3.02 13.56
N LEU A 83 1.35 3.10 13.90
CA LEU A 83 0.42 4.00 13.23
C LEU A 83 0.83 5.47 13.34
N ALA A 84 1.37 5.89 14.49
CA ALA A 84 1.92 7.23 14.68
C ALA A 84 3.28 7.45 13.97
N GLU A 85 4.02 6.39 13.66
CA GLU A 85 5.31 6.46 12.95
C GLU A 85 5.15 6.52 11.42
N ILE A 86 4.13 5.87 10.86
CA ILE A 86 3.83 5.87 9.42
C ILE A 86 3.82 7.28 8.78
N PRO A 87 3.07 8.27 9.29
CA PRO A 87 3.04 9.59 8.67
C PRO A 87 4.40 10.29 8.69
N ARG A 88 5.21 10.07 9.74
CA ARG A 88 6.56 10.62 9.86
C ARG A 88 7.52 9.98 8.85
N VAL A 89 7.44 8.66 8.68
CA VAL A 89 8.22 7.96 7.63
C VAL A 89 7.78 8.41 6.23
N ARG A 90 6.48 8.57 6.01
CA ARG A 90 5.93 9.05 4.73
C ARG A 90 6.44 10.46 4.39
N GLU A 91 6.50 11.35 5.36
CA GLU A 91 7.09 12.68 5.23
C GLU A 91 8.59 12.60 4.87
N ASP A 92 9.36 11.81 5.62
CA ASP A 92 10.79 11.60 5.36
C ASP A 92 11.07 11.02 3.97
N LEU A 93 10.12 10.28 3.39
CA LEU A 93 10.17 9.74 2.04
C LEU A 93 9.46 10.61 1.00
N GLY A 94 9.24 11.90 1.27
CA GLY A 94 8.77 12.86 0.29
C GLY A 94 7.28 12.78 -0.03
N PHE A 95 6.45 12.44 0.97
CA PHE A 95 4.99 12.31 0.87
C PHE A 95 4.48 11.35 -0.21
N ILE A 96 5.22 10.28 -0.49
CA ILE A 96 4.79 9.24 -1.43
C ILE A 96 3.36 8.75 -1.13
N PRO A 97 2.54 8.52 -2.18
CA PRO A 97 1.23 7.91 -2.00
C PRO A 97 1.35 6.55 -1.31
N LEU A 98 0.49 6.25 -0.34
CA LEU A 98 0.46 4.95 0.34
C LEU A 98 -0.38 3.96 -0.47
N VAL A 99 0.25 3.36 -1.46
CA VAL A 99 -0.32 2.33 -2.36
C VAL A 99 0.73 1.24 -2.54
N THR A 100 0.36 0.03 -2.94
CA THR A 100 1.37 -1.01 -3.21
C THR A 100 2.27 -0.58 -4.38
N PRO A 101 3.61 -0.66 -4.28
CA PRO A 101 4.39 -1.24 -3.17
C PRO A 101 4.77 -0.25 -2.04
N THR A 102 4.69 1.05 -2.24
CA THR A 102 5.17 2.10 -1.29
C THR A 102 4.51 2.04 0.09
N SER A 103 3.25 1.63 0.19
CA SER A 103 2.55 1.43 1.47
C SER A 103 3.27 0.39 2.36
N GLN A 104 3.73 -0.71 1.77
CA GLN A 104 4.47 -1.75 2.50
C GLN A 104 5.84 -1.25 2.91
N ILE A 105 6.54 -0.51 2.03
CA ILE A 105 7.87 0.06 2.32
C ILE A 105 7.80 0.99 3.54
N VAL A 106 6.84 1.94 3.54
CA VAL A 106 6.61 2.86 4.67
C VAL A 106 6.23 2.09 5.93
N GLY A 107 5.31 1.13 5.82
CA GLY A 107 4.84 0.34 6.95
C GLY A 107 5.96 -0.48 7.61
N THR A 108 6.76 -1.19 6.82
CA THR A 108 7.89 -1.98 7.30
C THR A 108 8.96 -1.11 7.95
N GLN A 109 9.29 0.04 7.36
CA GLN A 109 10.23 0.97 7.98
C GLN A 109 9.70 1.55 9.30
N ALA A 110 8.40 1.85 9.38
CA ALA A 110 7.78 2.30 10.62
C ALA A 110 7.82 1.24 11.73
N VAL A 111 7.55 -0.03 11.38
CA VAL A 111 7.71 -1.16 12.31
C VAL A 111 9.15 -1.27 12.79
N LEU A 112 10.14 -1.20 11.88
CA LEU A 112 11.55 -1.25 12.26
C LEU A 112 11.90 -0.15 13.26
N ASN A 113 11.53 1.10 12.97
CA ASN A 113 11.80 2.25 13.84
C ASN A 113 11.23 2.05 15.26
N VAL A 114 10.01 1.52 15.37
CA VAL A 114 9.33 1.28 16.66
C VAL A 114 9.94 0.11 17.42
N LEU A 115 10.33 -0.96 16.73
CA LEU A 115 10.92 -2.14 17.37
C LEU A 115 12.36 -1.91 17.79
N THR A 116 13.15 -1.14 17.03
CA THR A 116 14.52 -0.77 17.40
C THR A 116 14.57 0.32 18.47
N GLY A 117 13.49 1.06 18.67
CA GLY A 117 13.41 2.20 19.59
C GLY A 117 14.15 3.46 19.10
N GLU A 118 14.62 3.45 17.84
CA GLU A 118 15.41 4.53 17.25
C GLU A 118 15.10 4.62 15.75
N ARG A 119 14.65 5.80 15.30
CA ARG A 119 14.25 6.02 13.90
C ARG A 119 15.44 5.82 12.96
N TYR A 120 15.25 4.99 11.94
CA TYR A 120 16.25 4.70 10.91
C TYR A 120 17.58 4.16 11.45
N LYS A 121 17.62 3.58 12.65
CA LYS A 121 18.79 2.80 13.11
C LYS A 121 19.15 1.75 12.05
N THR A 122 18.15 1.03 11.59
CA THR A 122 18.20 0.19 10.40
C THR A 122 17.31 0.78 9.31
N ILE A 123 17.84 0.93 8.10
CA ILE A 123 17.09 1.36 6.92
C ILE A 123 16.80 0.12 6.08
N ALA A 124 15.53 -0.16 5.80
CA ALA A 124 15.14 -1.27 4.93
C ALA A 124 15.66 -1.04 3.50
N LYS A 125 15.96 -2.12 2.77
CA LYS A 125 16.52 -2.05 1.42
C LYS A 125 15.63 -1.23 0.48
N GLU A 126 14.33 -1.45 0.53
CA GLU A 126 13.36 -0.78 -0.32
C GLU A 126 13.20 0.71 0.06
N THR A 127 13.31 1.05 1.35
CA THR A 127 13.38 2.45 1.81
C THR A 127 14.61 3.15 1.24
N ALA A 128 15.77 2.48 1.28
CA ALA A 128 16.99 3.00 0.68
C ALA A 128 16.82 3.18 -0.84
N GLY A 129 16.14 2.26 -1.53
CA GLY A 129 15.85 2.39 -2.96
C GLY A 129 14.99 3.62 -3.29
N ILE A 130 13.97 3.94 -2.49
CA ILE A 130 13.20 5.19 -2.64
C ILE A 130 14.12 6.40 -2.48
N LEU A 131 14.92 6.43 -1.42
CA LEU A 131 15.86 7.52 -1.15
C LEU A 131 16.91 7.69 -2.26
N LYS A 132 17.32 6.60 -2.91
CA LYS A 132 18.23 6.59 -4.07
C LYS A 132 17.56 6.97 -5.39
N GLY A 133 16.23 7.10 -5.44
CA GLY A 133 15.49 7.39 -6.68
C GLY A 133 15.22 6.16 -7.56
N GLU A 134 15.49 4.94 -7.07
CA GLU A 134 15.34 3.69 -7.83
C GLU A 134 13.87 3.35 -8.13
N TYR A 135 12.92 3.95 -7.39
CA TYR A 135 11.48 3.83 -7.61
C TYR A 135 10.89 4.99 -8.43
N GLY A 136 11.71 5.98 -8.80
CA GLY A 136 11.29 7.20 -9.48
C GLY A 136 11.24 8.42 -8.55
N HIS A 137 10.59 9.49 -9.02
CA HIS A 137 10.52 10.76 -8.31
C HIS A 137 9.44 10.75 -7.22
N THR A 138 9.80 11.28 -6.05
CA THR A 138 8.84 11.55 -4.97
C THR A 138 8.10 12.87 -5.22
N PRO A 139 6.85 13.02 -4.73
CA PRO A 139 6.08 14.26 -4.89
C PRO A 139 6.76 15.52 -4.37
N VAL A 140 7.48 15.39 -3.25
CA VAL A 140 8.35 16.45 -2.70
C VAL A 140 9.73 15.87 -2.40
N PRO A 141 10.77 16.70 -2.18
CA PRO A 141 12.09 16.20 -1.80
C PRO A 141 12.03 15.29 -0.56
N VAL A 142 12.77 14.18 -0.61
CA VAL A 142 12.96 13.31 0.55
C VAL A 142 13.83 13.99 1.61
N ASN A 143 13.90 13.40 2.80
CA ASN A 143 14.80 13.85 3.85
C ASN A 143 16.27 13.80 3.37
N ALA A 144 16.90 14.97 3.26
CA ALA A 144 18.24 15.12 2.68
C ALA A 144 19.33 14.37 3.47
N ALA A 145 19.22 14.29 4.80
CA ALA A 145 20.19 13.58 5.63
C ALA A 145 20.09 12.06 5.45
N LEU A 146 18.87 11.53 5.35
CA LEU A 146 18.65 10.11 5.07
C LEU A 146 19.11 9.74 3.65
N GLN A 147 18.81 10.59 2.66
CA GLN A 147 19.25 10.39 1.29
C GLN A 147 20.78 10.39 1.18
N ALA A 148 21.45 11.38 1.77
CA ALA A 148 22.91 11.44 1.78
C ALA A 148 23.54 10.20 2.45
N ARG A 149 22.94 9.72 3.55
CA ARG A 149 23.40 8.51 4.25
C ARG A 149 23.33 7.25 3.38
N VAL A 150 22.25 7.05 2.61
CA VAL A 150 22.13 5.84 1.77
C VAL A 150 22.90 5.93 0.46
N LEU A 151 23.23 7.14 0.00
CA LEU A 151 24.00 7.37 -1.22
C LEU A 151 25.51 7.18 -1.00
N GLU A 152 26.01 7.34 0.22
CA GLU A 152 27.42 7.14 0.59
C GLU A 152 28.39 7.92 -0.34
N GLY A 153 28.00 9.16 -0.70
CA GLY A 153 28.76 10.03 -1.61
C GLY A 153 28.40 9.92 -3.09
N GLY A 154 27.49 9.01 -3.46
CA GLY A 154 26.89 8.94 -4.80
C GLY A 154 25.82 10.00 -5.06
N ALA A 155 25.31 10.01 -6.29
CA ALA A 155 24.16 10.84 -6.69
C ALA A 155 22.89 9.99 -6.79
N PRO A 156 21.71 10.54 -6.46
CA PRO A 156 20.45 9.84 -6.66
C PRO A 156 20.15 9.65 -8.15
N VAL A 157 19.40 8.60 -8.47
CA VAL A 157 18.82 8.39 -9.80
C VAL A 157 17.75 9.45 -10.06
N THR A 158 17.89 10.19 -11.16
CA THR A 158 16.96 11.26 -11.56
C THR A 158 16.32 11.03 -12.94
N CYS A 159 16.57 9.89 -13.58
CA CYS A 159 15.92 9.49 -14.83
C CYS A 159 14.75 8.53 -14.55
N ARG A 160 14.07 8.04 -15.61
CA ARG A 160 13.13 6.93 -15.46
C ARG A 160 13.94 5.66 -15.12
N PRO A 161 13.70 4.97 -13.98
CA PRO A 161 14.56 3.85 -13.55
C PRO A 161 14.71 2.72 -14.58
N ALA A 162 13.66 2.45 -15.36
CA ALA A 162 13.68 1.45 -16.42
C ALA A 162 14.68 1.74 -17.56
N ASP A 163 15.17 2.98 -17.70
CA ASP A 163 16.20 3.33 -18.69
C ASP A 163 17.58 2.77 -18.31
N LEU A 164 17.75 2.35 -17.05
CA LEU A 164 18.99 1.74 -16.54
C LEU A 164 18.98 0.21 -16.68
N LEU A 165 17.86 -0.39 -17.06
CA LEU A 165 17.72 -1.84 -17.21
C LEU A 165 18.04 -2.27 -18.64
N LYS A 166 18.68 -3.42 -18.78
CA LYS A 166 18.87 -4.07 -20.09
C LYS A 166 17.62 -4.88 -20.45
N PRO A 167 17.36 -5.19 -21.73
CA PRO A 167 16.32 -6.16 -22.08
C PRO A 167 16.66 -7.56 -21.54
N GLU A 168 15.75 -8.18 -20.78
CA GLU A 168 16.03 -9.43 -20.05
C GLU A 168 15.32 -10.67 -20.62
N LEU A 169 14.40 -10.52 -21.59
CA LEU A 169 13.56 -11.65 -22.06
C LEU A 169 14.39 -12.84 -22.55
N ALA A 170 15.38 -12.59 -23.41
CA ALA A 170 16.21 -13.66 -23.98
C ALA A 170 17.09 -14.37 -22.92
N GLU A 171 17.49 -13.66 -21.87
CA GLU A 171 18.27 -14.23 -20.75
C GLU A 171 17.36 -15.12 -19.89
N LEU A 172 16.16 -14.62 -19.54
CA LEU A 172 15.19 -15.37 -18.75
C LEU A 172 14.66 -16.62 -19.47
N GLU A 173 14.52 -16.60 -20.79
CA GLU A 173 14.14 -17.77 -21.58
C GLU A 173 15.22 -18.86 -21.59
N ALA A 174 16.50 -18.49 -21.44
CA ALA A 174 17.61 -19.45 -21.39
C ALA A 174 17.78 -20.10 -20.01
N ASP A 175 17.24 -19.48 -18.95
CA ASP A 175 17.34 -19.94 -17.56
C ASP A 175 16.24 -20.94 -17.16
N VAL A 176 15.27 -21.23 -18.04
CA VAL A 176 14.16 -22.19 -17.85
C VAL A 176 14.43 -23.51 -18.55
#